data_AF-A0A851THV1-F1
#
_entry.id   AF-A0A851THV1-F1
#
_cell.length_a   1.000
_cell.length_b   1.000
_cell.length_c   1.000
_cell.angle_alpha   90.00
_cell.angle_beta   90.00
_cell.angle_gamma   90.00
#
_symmetry.space_group_name_H-M   'P 1'
#
loop_
_entity.id
_entity.type
_entity.pdbx_description
1 polymer ?
#
loop_
_entity_poly.entity_id
_entity_poly.type
_entity_poly.pdbx_seq_one_letter_code
_entity_poly.pdbx_strand_id
1 'polypeptide(L)'
;PQLAAPQLATSNPTLTTIALEKPFCIFDTSLSPNKSYSVYLYAMMESAVAGSSLVTDHGGKPLNSTFQQTSGGRLGPYKAAVFSVPNCASPPNPADAGDVNKVADVLKQHLFRVGDDGTCLYDPNFLDVCNPPLAPDTTYRFKYTLVDNTDGIMKDQTLWSDPIKTRRVKLPMKIDTWPGRRSGGMIVITSILSVFLFLLLSGFLASVFSTV
;
A
#
# COMPACT_ATOMS: atom_id res chain seq x y z
N PRO A 1 6.98 8.87 -10.33
CA PRO A 1 6.80 8.04 -9.12
C PRO A 1 6.34 6.64 -9.49
N GLN A 2 6.83 5.62 -8.78
CA GLN A 2 6.54 4.22 -9.08
C GLN A 2 6.07 3.48 -7.83
N LEU A 3 5.35 2.38 -8.03
CA LEU A 3 4.97 1.46 -6.96
C LEU A 3 6.20 0.84 -6.33
N ALA A 4 6.16 0.67 -5.01
CA ALA A 4 7.15 -0.11 -4.29
C ALA A 4 7.30 -1.52 -4.90
N ALA A 5 8.55 -1.95 -5.09
CA ALA A 5 8.85 -3.31 -5.52
C ALA A 5 8.10 -4.36 -4.67
N PRO A 6 7.57 -5.44 -5.26
CA PRO A 6 6.80 -6.46 -4.54
C PRO A 6 7.55 -7.12 -3.37
N GLN A 7 8.88 -7.13 -3.44
CA GLN A 7 9.76 -7.65 -2.39
C GLN A 7 9.75 -6.77 -1.12
N LEU A 8 9.54 -5.46 -1.28
CA LEU A 8 9.51 -4.50 -0.17
C LEU A 8 8.09 -4.26 0.35
N ALA A 9 7.07 -4.38 -0.50
CA ALA A 9 5.68 -4.18 -0.13
C ALA A 9 4.78 -5.25 -0.77
N THR A 10 4.68 -6.41 -0.12
CA THR A 10 3.79 -7.48 -0.56
C THR A 10 2.33 -7.01 -0.51
N SER A 11 1.55 -7.32 -1.54
CA SER A 11 0.14 -6.92 -1.68
C SER A 11 -0.13 -5.42 -1.86
N ASN A 12 0.85 -4.66 -2.34
CA ASN A 12 0.68 -3.28 -2.80
C ASN A 12 0.10 -3.23 -4.25
N PRO A 13 -0.87 -2.35 -4.58
CA PRO A 13 -1.75 -1.56 -3.71
C PRO A 13 -2.66 -2.39 -2.82
N THR A 14 -3.04 -1.83 -1.67
CA THR A 14 -4.06 -2.39 -0.77
C THR A 14 -5.44 -1.76 -1.03
N LEU A 15 -6.41 -1.99 -0.14
CA LEU A 15 -7.74 -1.38 -0.22
C LEU A 15 -7.72 0.15 -0.10
N THR A 16 -6.91 0.66 0.82
CA THR A 16 -6.90 2.08 1.21
C THR A 16 -5.51 2.69 1.22
N THR A 17 -4.47 1.92 0.89
CA THR A 17 -3.08 2.39 0.91
C THR A 17 -2.31 1.98 -0.33
N ILE A 18 -1.38 2.84 -0.75
CA ILE A 18 -0.44 2.62 -1.85
C ILE A 18 0.97 2.93 -1.33
N ALA A 19 1.88 1.97 -1.45
CA ALA A 19 3.30 2.19 -1.16
C ALA A 19 4.04 2.60 -2.43
N LEU A 20 4.75 3.73 -2.36
CA LEU A 20 5.55 4.29 -3.45
C LEU A 20 7.02 4.28 -3.08
N GLU A 21 7.88 4.10 -4.06
CA GLU A 21 9.32 4.31 -3.87
C GLU A 21 9.62 5.80 -3.79
N LYS A 22 10.48 6.18 -2.85
CA LYS A 22 10.94 7.56 -2.73
C LYS A 22 11.85 7.94 -3.91
N PRO A 23 11.93 9.22 -4.27
CA PRO A 23 12.66 9.68 -5.45
C PRO A 23 14.17 9.78 -5.19
N PHE A 24 14.86 8.64 -5.03
CA PHE A 24 16.32 8.62 -4.94
C PHE A 24 16.95 9.11 -6.24
N CYS A 25 17.92 10.01 -6.13
CA CYS A 25 18.72 10.54 -7.23
C CYS A 25 17.95 11.30 -8.33
N ILE A 26 16.63 11.50 -8.17
CA ILE A 26 15.79 12.14 -9.20
C ILE A 26 16.06 13.64 -9.28
N PHE A 27 16.35 14.27 -8.14
CA PHE A 27 16.44 15.72 -8.00
C PHE A 27 17.87 16.23 -7.87
N ASP A 28 18.88 15.38 -7.98
CA ASP A 28 20.27 15.72 -7.63
C ASP A 28 20.83 16.90 -8.42
N THR A 29 20.44 17.04 -9.69
CA THR A 29 20.85 18.17 -10.55
C THR A 29 20.24 19.51 -10.16
N SER A 30 19.16 19.47 -9.38
CA SER A 30 18.37 20.63 -8.94
C SER A 30 18.72 21.06 -7.52
N LEU A 31 19.60 20.33 -6.84
CA LEU A 31 20.09 20.66 -5.50
C LEU A 31 21.25 21.65 -5.58
N SER A 32 21.16 22.73 -4.80
CA SER A 32 22.26 23.69 -4.63
C SER A 32 22.94 23.50 -3.27
N PRO A 33 24.28 23.68 -3.18
CA PRO A 33 24.98 23.65 -1.91
C PRO A 33 24.46 24.75 -0.96
N ASN A 34 24.49 24.48 0.35
CA ASN A 34 24.03 25.37 1.42
C ASN A 34 22.53 25.74 1.38
N LYS A 35 21.72 24.99 0.63
CA LYS A 35 20.25 25.12 0.63
C LYS A 35 19.60 23.90 1.27
N SER A 36 18.46 24.12 1.89
CA SER A 36 17.63 23.07 2.48
C SER A 36 16.43 22.81 1.59
N TYR A 37 16.14 21.55 1.33
CA TYR A 37 15.06 21.14 0.44
C TYR A 37 14.15 20.10 1.09
N SER A 38 12.90 20.11 0.66
CA SER A 38 11.92 19.07 1.00
C SER A 38 11.28 18.53 -0.26
N VAL A 39 10.89 17.25 -0.22
CA VAL A 39 10.08 16.63 -1.26
C VAL A 39 8.63 16.64 -0.82
N TYR A 40 7.75 17.18 -1.66
CA TYR A 40 6.31 17.08 -1.46
C TYR A 40 5.75 15.99 -2.36
N LEU A 41 4.86 15.18 -1.82
CA LEU A 41 4.13 14.17 -2.58
C LEU A 41 2.69 14.65 -2.78
N TYR A 42 2.30 14.79 -4.04
CA TYR A 42 0.92 15.09 -4.43
C TYR A 42 0.20 13.83 -4.89
N ALA A 43 -1.08 13.74 -4.55
CA ALA A 43 -1.98 12.70 -5.00
C ALA A 43 -3.25 13.31 -5.62
N MET A 44 -3.77 12.69 -6.68
CA MET A 44 -5.05 13.05 -7.29
C MET A 44 -5.73 11.79 -7.83
N MET A 45 -7.07 11.81 -7.92
CA MET A 45 -7.78 10.75 -8.64
C MET A 45 -7.53 10.90 -10.16
N GLU A 46 -7.48 9.78 -10.88
CA GLU A 46 -7.35 9.78 -12.35
C GLU A 46 -8.48 10.57 -13.02
N SER A 47 -9.69 10.47 -12.47
CA SER A 47 -10.89 11.13 -12.98
C SER A 47 -10.99 12.62 -12.62
N ALA A 48 -9.96 13.20 -12.00
CA ALA A 48 -9.97 14.61 -11.65
C ALA A 48 -10.00 15.50 -12.90
N VAL A 49 -10.60 16.68 -12.76
CA VAL A 49 -10.81 17.62 -13.88
C VAL A 49 -9.45 18.04 -14.45
N ALA A 50 -9.25 17.86 -15.76
CA ALA A 50 -7.95 17.98 -16.44
C ALA A 50 -7.21 19.33 -16.20
N GLY A 51 -7.94 20.43 -15.98
CA GLY A 51 -7.37 21.74 -15.65
C GLY A 51 -6.71 21.83 -14.26
N SER A 52 -6.83 20.80 -13.42
CA SER A 52 -6.33 20.81 -12.03
C SER A 52 -4.98 20.12 -11.83
N SER A 53 -4.33 19.57 -12.86
CA SER A 53 -3.12 18.73 -12.70
C SER A 53 -1.84 19.47 -12.30
N LEU A 54 -1.90 20.80 -12.21
CA LEU A 54 -0.80 21.64 -11.73
C LEU A 54 -0.67 21.52 -10.21
N VAL A 55 0.57 21.51 -9.74
CA VAL A 55 0.91 21.39 -8.31
C VAL A 55 1.55 22.67 -7.77
N THR A 56 1.49 23.75 -8.56
CA THR A 56 1.98 25.08 -8.21
C THR A 56 0.96 26.16 -8.51
N ASP A 57 1.04 27.27 -7.79
CA ASP A 57 0.32 28.50 -8.13
C ASP A 57 1.07 29.32 -9.21
N HIS A 58 0.49 30.46 -9.59
CA HIS A 58 1.09 31.39 -10.56
C HIS A 58 2.41 32.01 -10.09
N GLY A 59 2.69 32.00 -8.78
CA GLY A 59 3.93 32.49 -8.18
C GLY A 59 5.01 31.41 -8.05
N GLY A 60 4.77 30.18 -8.55
CA GLY A 60 5.70 29.06 -8.44
C GLY A 60 5.76 28.43 -7.05
N LYS A 61 4.83 28.79 -6.15
CA LYS A 61 4.73 28.14 -4.83
C LYS A 61 3.96 26.83 -4.95
N PRO A 62 4.38 25.79 -4.22
CA PRO A 62 3.65 24.52 -4.20
C PRO A 62 2.25 24.69 -3.62
N LEU A 63 1.25 24.04 -4.21
CA LEU A 63 -0.13 24.08 -3.72
C LEU A 63 -0.22 23.53 -2.30
N ASN A 64 -0.99 24.20 -1.45
CA ASN A 64 -1.26 23.74 -0.08
C ASN A 64 -2.65 23.11 0.08
N SER A 65 -3.21 22.60 -1.01
CA SER A 65 -4.51 21.93 -1.05
C SER A 65 -4.51 20.67 -0.17
N THR A 66 -5.54 20.53 0.66
CA THR A 66 -5.71 19.38 1.55
C THR A 66 -6.56 18.28 0.92
N PHE A 67 -6.53 17.09 1.53
CA PHE A 67 -7.39 15.98 1.14
C PHE A 67 -8.88 16.37 1.17
N GLN A 68 -9.33 17.04 2.23
CA GLN A 68 -10.74 17.46 2.37
C GLN A 68 -11.13 18.47 1.30
N GLN A 69 -10.30 19.50 1.07
CA GLN A 69 -10.56 20.54 0.08
C GLN A 69 -10.70 19.99 -1.34
N THR A 70 -9.95 18.94 -1.66
CA THR A 70 -9.97 18.31 -2.99
C THR A 70 -10.97 17.16 -3.12
N SER A 71 -11.78 16.89 -2.08
CA SER A 71 -12.63 15.69 -2.01
C SER A 71 -11.84 14.40 -2.29
N GLY A 72 -10.73 14.23 -1.59
CA GLY A 72 -9.85 13.07 -1.71
C GLY A 72 -9.12 12.96 -3.04
N GLY A 73 -8.81 14.09 -3.67
CA GLY A 73 -8.14 14.15 -4.97
C GLY A 73 -9.07 14.20 -6.18
N ARG A 74 -10.39 14.26 -5.98
CA ARG A 74 -11.38 14.29 -7.08
C ARG A 74 -11.42 15.65 -7.79
N LEU A 75 -11.23 16.73 -7.06
CA LEU A 75 -11.27 18.10 -7.60
C LEU A 75 -9.89 18.60 -8.07
N GLY A 76 -8.83 17.87 -7.74
CA GLY A 76 -7.45 18.20 -8.08
C GLY A 76 -6.45 17.61 -7.10
N PRO A 77 -5.15 17.91 -7.25
CA PRO A 77 -4.09 17.36 -6.44
C PRO A 77 -4.14 17.93 -5.03
N TYR A 78 -3.93 17.07 -4.04
CA TYR A 78 -3.68 17.48 -2.66
C TYR A 78 -2.28 17.03 -2.24
N LYS A 79 -1.72 17.78 -1.29
CA LYS A 79 -0.44 17.43 -0.68
C LYS A 79 -0.67 16.28 0.30
N ALA A 80 -0.17 15.09 -0.04
CA ALA A 80 -0.33 13.87 0.73
C ALA A 80 0.83 13.65 1.72
N ALA A 81 2.02 14.19 1.43
CA ALA A 81 3.17 14.06 2.32
C ALA A 81 4.22 15.15 2.10
N VAL A 82 5.05 15.33 3.12
CA VAL A 82 6.30 16.10 3.06
C VAL A 82 7.38 15.27 3.73
N PHE A 83 8.53 15.10 3.07
CA PHE A 83 9.68 14.38 3.63
C PHE A 83 11.00 14.95 3.10
N SER A 84 12.09 14.68 3.83
CA SER A 84 13.44 15.12 3.44
C SER A 84 13.89 14.44 2.14
N VAL A 85 14.70 15.15 1.34
CA VAL A 85 15.27 14.60 0.11
C VAL A 85 16.07 13.32 0.43
N PRO A 86 15.76 12.17 -0.19
CA PRO A 86 16.50 10.94 0.04
C PRO A 86 17.97 11.08 -0.37
N ASN A 87 18.88 10.51 0.42
CA ASN A 87 20.31 10.57 0.12
C ASN A 87 20.65 9.61 -1.04
N CYS A 88 21.09 10.17 -2.18
CA CYS A 88 21.52 9.38 -3.33
C CYS A 88 22.89 8.70 -3.15
N ALA A 89 23.79 9.29 -2.36
CA ALA A 89 25.16 8.79 -2.22
C ALA A 89 25.26 7.50 -1.38
N SER A 90 24.25 7.25 -0.53
CA SER A 90 24.19 6.08 0.34
C SER A 90 22.74 5.61 0.44
N PRO A 91 22.15 5.07 -0.64
CA PRO A 91 20.81 4.50 -0.57
C PRO A 91 20.82 3.31 0.39
N PRO A 92 19.72 3.04 1.08
CA PRO A 92 19.66 1.87 1.96
C PRO A 92 19.79 0.60 1.10
N ASN A 93 20.37 -0.46 1.64
CA ASN A 93 20.49 -1.71 0.90
C ASN A 93 19.14 -2.46 0.93
N PRO A 94 18.52 -2.77 -0.22
CA PRO A 94 17.26 -3.54 -0.24
C PRO A 94 17.40 -4.92 0.41
N ALA A 95 18.59 -5.53 0.41
CA ALA A 95 18.82 -6.82 1.05
C ALA A 95 18.67 -6.76 2.58
N ASP A 96 18.88 -5.60 3.19
CA ASP A 96 18.70 -5.42 4.64
C ASP A 96 17.23 -5.46 5.05
N ALA A 97 16.29 -5.39 4.10
CA ALA A 97 14.87 -5.63 4.37
C ALA A 97 14.57 -7.08 4.78
N GLY A 98 15.51 -8.02 4.56
CA GLY A 98 15.42 -9.39 5.08
C GLY A 98 15.79 -9.53 6.56
N ASP A 99 16.46 -8.53 7.15
CA ASP A 99 16.79 -8.51 8.58
C ASP A 99 15.61 -7.92 9.37
N VAL A 100 14.98 -8.75 10.20
CA VAL A 100 13.82 -8.38 11.02
C VAL A 100 14.10 -7.17 11.91
N ASN A 101 15.34 -6.95 12.32
CA ASN A 101 15.71 -5.83 13.19
C ASN A 101 15.88 -4.51 12.43
N LYS A 102 16.08 -4.56 11.10
CA LYS A 102 16.35 -3.40 10.25
C LYS A 102 15.24 -3.08 9.26
N VAL A 103 14.37 -4.05 8.97
CA VAL A 103 13.34 -3.95 7.92
C VAL A 103 12.46 -2.71 8.07
N ALA A 104 12.05 -2.36 9.28
CA ALA A 104 11.20 -1.18 9.51
C ALA A 104 11.91 0.12 9.08
N ASP A 105 13.18 0.28 9.45
CA ASP A 105 13.97 1.46 9.10
C ASP A 105 14.29 1.51 7.61
N VAL A 106 14.66 0.36 7.02
CA VAL A 106 14.94 0.24 5.58
C VAL A 106 13.70 0.60 4.75
N LEU A 107 12.53 0.09 5.13
CA LEU A 107 11.27 0.40 4.46
C LEU A 107 10.88 1.87 4.65
N LYS A 108 11.03 2.42 5.85
CA LYS A 108 10.77 3.84 6.11
C LYS A 108 11.69 4.75 5.31
N GLN A 109 12.93 4.34 5.04
CA GLN A 109 13.86 5.10 4.22
C GLN A 109 13.52 4.98 2.73
N HIS A 110 13.17 3.80 2.24
CA HIS A 110 12.90 3.56 0.82
C HIS A 110 11.52 3.97 0.34
N LEU A 111 10.50 3.78 1.18
CA LEU A 111 9.11 3.83 0.77
C LEU A 111 8.38 4.97 1.46
N PHE A 112 7.32 5.42 0.80
CA PHE A 112 6.27 6.21 1.42
C PHE A 112 4.93 5.51 1.21
N ARG A 113 4.17 5.32 2.31
CA ARG A 113 2.84 4.69 2.26
C ARG A 113 1.75 5.77 2.31
N VAL A 114 1.12 6.00 1.17
CA VAL A 114 -0.04 6.89 1.07
C VAL A 114 -1.25 6.20 1.65
N GLY A 115 -2.02 6.91 2.47
CA GLY A 115 -3.27 6.49 3.08
C GLY A 115 -3.15 5.80 4.45
N ASP A 116 -2.02 5.94 5.13
CA ASP A 116 -1.75 5.23 6.39
C ASP A 116 -2.17 6.00 7.66
N ASP A 117 -2.72 7.21 7.54
CA ASP A 117 -3.06 8.04 8.69
C ASP A 117 -4.56 8.30 8.81
N GLY A 118 -5.26 7.46 9.56
CA GLY A 118 -6.68 7.68 9.87
C GLY A 118 -6.96 8.81 10.86
N THR A 119 -5.95 9.27 11.63
CA THR A 119 -6.17 10.21 12.73
C THR A 119 -6.50 11.61 12.26
N CYS A 120 -5.87 12.04 11.17
CA CYS A 120 -6.05 13.36 10.59
C CYS A 120 -7.46 13.64 10.01
N LEU A 121 -8.30 12.61 9.88
CA LEU A 121 -9.72 12.78 9.49
C LEU A 121 -10.62 13.20 10.65
N TYR A 122 -10.22 12.92 11.88
CA TYR A 122 -11.07 13.10 13.07
C TYR A 122 -10.49 14.10 14.06
N ASP A 123 -9.20 14.40 14.01
CA ASP A 123 -8.56 15.41 14.85
C ASP A 123 -8.70 16.82 14.23
N PRO A 124 -9.50 17.72 14.84
CA PRO A 124 -9.65 19.09 14.35
C PRO A 124 -8.39 19.95 14.53
N ASN A 125 -7.43 19.50 15.37
CA ASN A 125 -6.19 20.20 15.66
C ASN A 125 -4.98 19.55 14.98
N PHE A 126 -5.20 18.70 13.97
CA PHE A 126 -4.10 18.06 13.25
C PHE A 126 -3.22 19.12 12.55
N LEU A 127 -1.97 19.23 12.98
CA LEU A 127 -1.04 20.26 12.51
C LEU A 127 -0.19 19.83 11.29
N ASP A 128 -0.11 18.53 11.04
CA ASP A 128 0.74 17.95 10.00
C ASP A 128 0.00 17.81 8.64
N VAL A 129 0.70 17.26 7.64
CA VAL A 129 0.10 16.93 6.34
C VAL A 129 -0.74 15.66 6.46
N CYS A 130 -2.06 15.81 6.30
CA CYS A 130 -2.99 14.70 6.43
C CYS A 130 -2.80 13.69 5.28
N ASN A 131 -2.52 12.43 5.65
CA ASN A 131 -2.34 11.29 4.75
C ASN A 131 -3.43 10.22 4.94
N PRO A 132 -4.72 10.56 4.72
CA PRO A 132 -5.83 9.72 5.12
C PRO A 132 -6.07 8.55 4.18
N PRO A 133 -6.72 7.46 4.66
CA PRO A 133 -7.05 6.29 3.86
C PRO A 133 -7.64 6.65 2.49
N LEU A 134 -7.03 6.10 1.44
CA LEU A 134 -7.49 6.26 0.06
C LEU A 134 -8.83 5.53 -0.17
N ALA A 135 -9.59 6.00 -1.15
CA ALA A 135 -10.85 5.37 -1.51
C ALA A 135 -10.60 3.98 -2.14
N PRO A 136 -11.43 2.97 -1.81
CA PRO A 136 -11.33 1.64 -2.41
C PRO A 136 -11.76 1.65 -3.88
N ASP A 137 -11.26 0.69 -4.66
CA ASP A 137 -11.55 0.53 -6.10
C ASP A 137 -11.36 1.81 -6.93
N THR A 138 -10.44 2.69 -6.52
CA THR A 138 -10.23 4.03 -7.09
C THR A 138 -8.82 4.14 -7.68
N THR A 139 -8.72 4.77 -8.84
CA THR A 139 -7.44 4.99 -9.53
C THR A 139 -6.88 6.36 -9.16
N TYR A 140 -5.62 6.38 -8.73
CA TYR A 140 -4.88 7.56 -8.32
C TYR A 140 -3.62 7.76 -9.17
N ARG A 141 -3.17 9.01 -9.23
CA ARG A 141 -1.86 9.42 -9.76
C ARG A 141 -1.09 10.20 -8.72
N PHE A 142 0.24 10.09 -8.80
CA PHE A 142 1.17 10.70 -7.86
C PHE A 142 2.24 11.52 -8.56
N LYS A 143 2.70 12.58 -7.90
CA LYS A 143 3.80 13.43 -8.37
C LYS A 143 4.68 13.85 -7.21
N TYR A 144 5.99 13.82 -7.40
CA TYR A 144 6.94 14.41 -6.47
C TYR A 144 7.35 15.81 -6.94
N THR A 145 7.49 16.74 -6.00
CA THR A 145 8.07 18.06 -6.25
C THR A 145 9.19 18.34 -5.27
N LEU A 146 10.21 19.06 -5.73
CA LEU A 146 11.31 19.56 -4.93
C LEU A 146 11.03 21.02 -4.56
N VAL A 147 11.06 21.32 -3.26
CA VAL A 147 10.77 22.66 -2.74
C VAL A 147 11.98 23.17 -1.97
N ASP A 148 12.43 24.39 -2.27
CA ASP A 148 13.44 25.09 -1.46
C ASP A 148 12.77 25.61 -0.19
N ASN A 149 13.24 25.15 0.97
CA ASN A 149 12.67 25.51 2.28
C ASN A 149 12.91 26.99 2.63
N THR A 150 13.89 27.64 2.01
CA THR A 150 14.23 29.06 2.23
C THR A 150 13.24 29.98 1.53
N ASP A 151 13.01 29.73 0.24
CA ASP A 151 12.20 30.60 -0.62
C ASP A 151 10.72 30.15 -0.61
N GLY A 152 10.45 28.88 -0.25
CA GLY A 152 9.15 28.25 -0.37
C GLY A 152 8.71 28.04 -1.82
N ILE A 153 9.65 28.01 -2.76
CA ILE A 153 9.40 27.91 -4.20
C ILE A 153 9.72 26.51 -4.68
N MET A 154 8.88 25.97 -5.57
CA MET A 154 9.16 24.70 -6.24
C MET A 154 10.32 24.89 -7.24
N LYS A 155 11.39 24.09 -7.09
CA LYS A 155 12.55 24.13 -7.98
C LYS A 155 12.47 23.09 -9.09
N ASP A 156 11.84 21.95 -8.81
CA ASP A 156 11.76 20.83 -9.75
C ASP A 156 10.55 19.93 -9.46
N GLN A 157 10.18 19.07 -10.42
CA GLN A 157 9.08 18.12 -10.30
C GLN A 157 9.26 16.90 -11.20
N THR A 158 8.69 15.77 -10.80
CA THR A 158 8.57 14.60 -11.68
C THR A 158 7.38 14.72 -12.61
N LEU A 159 7.33 13.87 -13.64
CA LEU A 159 6.06 13.54 -14.30
C LEU A 159 5.08 12.90 -13.30
N TRP A 160 3.79 12.96 -13.62
CA TRP A 160 2.79 12.16 -12.94
C TRP A 160 3.08 10.67 -13.13
N SER A 161 2.81 9.85 -12.13
CA SER A 161 2.90 8.40 -12.23
C SER A 161 1.92 7.84 -13.25
N ASP A 162 2.14 6.60 -13.66
CA ASP A 162 1.08 5.80 -14.26
C ASP A 162 -0.13 5.69 -13.31
N PRO A 163 -1.35 5.47 -13.83
CA PRO A 163 -2.54 5.30 -13.01
C PRO A 163 -2.43 4.06 -12.12
N ILE A 164 -2.58 4.23 -10.81
CA ILE A 164 -2.48 3.15 -9.82
C ILE A 164 -3.83 2.96 -9.16
N LYS A 165 -4.37 1.74 -9.23
CA LYS A 165 -5.70 1.42 -8.70
C LYS A 165 -5.64 0.73 -7.35
N THR A 166 -6.37 1.25 -6.36
CA THR A 166 -6.57 0.57 -5.07
C THR A 166 -7.40 -0.70 -5.27
N ARG A 167 -7.23 -1.69 -4.39
CA ARG A 167 -7.97 -2.95 -4.48
C ARG A 167 -9.46 -2.73 -4.21
N ARG A 168 -10.28 -3.65 -4.71
CA ARG A 168 -11.71 -3.71 -4.40
C ARG A 168 -11.94 -4.52 -3.13
N VAL A 169 -12.89 -4.09 -2.30
CA VAL A 169 -13.42 -4.91 -1.19
C VAL A 169 -14.08 -6.16 -1.77
N LYS A 170 -13.59 -7.35 -1.43
CA LYS A 170 -14.47 -8.53 -1.45
C LYS A 170 -15.37 -8.41 -0.22
N LEU A 171 -16.67 -8.19 -0.43
CA LEU A 171 -17.61 -8.14 0.69
C LEU A 171 -17.47 -9.42 1.52
N PRO A 172 -17.42 -9.34 2.87
CA PRO A 172 -17.37 -10.52 3.73
C PRO A 172 -18.46 -11.55 3.39
N MET A 173 -19.65 -11.10 2.99
CA MET A 173 -20.78 -11.95 2.58
C MET A 173 -20.55 -12.72 1.27
N LYS A 174 -19.54 -12.34 0.48
CA LYS A 174 -19.10 -13.05 -0.73
C LYS A 174 -17.86 -13.92 -0.48
N ILE A 175 -17.29 -13.87 0.72
CA ILE A 175 -16.25 -14.80 1.12
C ILE A 175 -16.97 -16.10 1.46
N ASP A 176 -16.80 -17.11 0.62
CA ASP A 176 -17.23 -18.45 0.95
C ASP A 176 -16.40 -18.94 2.15
N THR A 177 -17.01 -18.87 3.33
CA THR A 177 -16.44 -19.37 4.59
C THR A 177 -16.74 -20.87 4.78
N TRP A 178 -17.37 -21.54 3.80
CA TRP A 178 -17.74 -22.93 3.91
C TRP A 178 -16.50 -23.82 4.06
N PRO A 179 -16.37 -24.59 5.16
CA PRO A 179 -15.22 -25.46 5.39
C PRO A 179 -15.12 -26.64 4.41
N GLY A 180 -16.18 -26.88 3.61
CA GLY A 180 -16.38 -28.11 2.84
C GLY A 180 -15.49 -28.32 1.62
N ARG A 181 -14.44 -27.50 1.43
CA ARG A 181 -13.43 -27.76 0.39
C ARG A 181 -12.51 -28.94 0.74
N ARG A 182 -12.60 -29.47 1.96
CA ARG A 182 -12.21 -30.86 2.29
C ARG A 182 -13.47 -31.66 2.57
N SER A 183 -13.76 -32.60 1.67
CA SER A 183 -15.00 -33.39 1.63
C SER A 183 -15.30 -34.07 2.97
N GLY A 184 -16.27 -33.56 3.72
CA GLY A 184 -16.84 -34.28 4.87
C GLY A 184 -17.37 -35.67 4.47
N GLY A 185 -17.78 -35.84 3.21
CA GLY A 185 -18.16 -37.14 2.66
C GLY A 185 -17.01 -38.15 2.68
N MET A 186 -15.77 -37.73 2.44
CA MET A 186 -14.61 -38.62 2.55
C MET A 186 -14.40 -39.12 3.99
N ILE A 187 -14.64 -38.27 4.99
CA ILE A 187 -14.56 -38.65 6.42
C ILE A 187 -15.66 -39.64 6.78
N VAL A 188 -16.89 -39.40 6.32
CA VAL A 188 -18.03 -40.29 6.57
C VAL A 188 -17.81 -41.66 5.90
N ILE A 189 -17.39 -41.68 4.64
CA ILE A 189 -17.11 -42.93 3.90
C ILE A 189 -15.98 -43.72 4.57
N THR A 190 -14.87 -43.08 4.91
CA THR A 190 -13.74 -43.75 5.58
C THR A 190 -14.11 -44.31 6.95
N SER A 191 -14.96 -43.60 7.71
CA SER A 191 -15.44 -44.07 9.01
C SER A 191 -16.34 -45.32 8.87
N ILE A 192 -17.30 -45.30 7.93
CA ILE A 192 -18.19 -46.44 7.67
C ILE A 192 -17.38 -47.66 7.20
N LEU A 193 -16.46 -47.46 6.26
CA LEU A 193 -15.64 -48.53 5.70
C LEU A 193 -14.77 -49.19 6.78
N SER A 194 -14.22 -48.39 7.70
CA SER A 194 -13.42 -48.87 8.83
C SER A 194 -14.24 -49.74 9.80
N VAL A 195 -15.46 -49.31 10.14
CA VAL A 195 -16.36 -50.09 11.02
C VAL A 195 -16.77 -51.41 10.36
N PHE A 196 -17.14 -51.39 9.08
CA PHE A 196 -17.49 -52.63 8.38
C PHE A 196 -16.31 -53.59 8.26
N LEU A 197 -15.10 -53.09 8.00
CA LEU A 197 -13.91 -53.92 7.95
C LEU A 197 -13.64 -54.59 9.30
N PHE A 198 -13.78 -53.86 10.41
CA PHE A 198 -13.62 -54.41 11.75
C PHE A 198 -14.66 -55.50 12.07
N LEU A 199 -15.92 -55.28 11.72
CA LEU A 199 -16.99 -56.27 11.92
C LEU A 199 -16.77 -57.53 11.08
N LEU A 200 -16.34 -57.38 9.83
CA LEU A 200 -16.01 -58.50 8.94
C LEU A 200 -14.84 -59.33 9.48
N LEU A 201 -13.77 -58.68 9.93
CA LEU A 201 -12.62 -59.36 10.54
C LEU A 201 -13.00 -60.10 11.83
N SER A 202 -13.82 -59.47 12.68
CA SER A 202 -14.31 -60.09 13.92
C SER A 202 -15.18 -61.31 13.63
N GLY A 203 -16.09 -61.22 12.66
CA GLY A 203 -16.94 -62.34 12.23
C GLY A 203 -16.12 -63.49 11.63
N PHE A 204 -15.11 -63.17 10.81
CA PHE A 204 -14.20 -64.16 10.24
C PHE A 204 -13.38 -64.89 11.31
N LEU A 205 -12.83 -64.16 12.28
CA LEU A 205 -12.13 -64.77 13.41
C LEU A 205 -13.07 -65.69 14.21
N ALA A 206 -14.27 -65.21 14.53
CA ALA A 206 -15.27 -66.02 15.24
C ALA A 206 -15.63 -67.30 14.47
N SER A 207 -15.78 -67.23 13.14
CA SER A 207 -16.07 -68.44 12.34
C SER A 207 -14.88 -69.40 12.33
N VAL A 208 -13.64 -68.92 12.16
CA VAL A 208 -12.44 -69.76 12.20
C VAL A 208 -12.29 -70.44 13.57
N PHE A 209 -12.42 -69.68 14.66
CA PHE A 209 -12.31 -70.23 16.01
C PHE A 209 -13.48 -71.15 16.41
N SER A 210 -14.65 -70.99 15.79
CA SER A 210 -15.78 -71.91 16.01
C SER A 210 -15.67 -73.20 15.19
N THR A 211 -14.71 -73.27 14.25
CA THR A 211 -14.45 -74.44 13.40
C THR A 211 -13.22 -75.25 13.82
N VAL A 212 -12.58 -74.88 14.93
CA VAL A 212 -11.50 -75.63 15.61
C VAL A 212 -12.07 -76.26 16.87
#